data_AF-A0A0D2R6H8-F1
#
_entry.id   AF-A0A0D2R6H8-F1
#
_cell.length_a   1.000
_cell.length_b   1.000
_cell.length_c   1.000
_cell.angle_alpha   90.00
_cell.angle_beta   90.00
_cell.angle_gamma   90.00
#
_symmetry.space_group_name_H-M   'P 1'
#
loop_
_entity.id
_entity.type
_entity.pdbx_description
1 polymer ?
#
loop_
_entity_poly.entity_id
_entity_poly.type
_entity_poly.pdbx_seq_one_letter_code
_entity_poly.pdbx_strand_id
1 'polypeptide(L)'
;MTNLNLNSGFISGVTTKGNKIAILAFEVANTIVKGANLMQSLSNENIRHLKEVVLPSEGVQNLISRDMDELLRIAAADKREELKVFSGEVVRFGNRCKDPQWHNLDRYFEKLGSELTPEKQLKDEAEAIMQQLMSYVQYTAELYHELHALDRFEQDYRRKLQEEDNSTAVQRGTHPLCPIFV
;
A
#
# COMPACT_ATOMS: atom_id res chain seq x y z
N MET A 1 8.34 21.27 -6.74
CA MET A 1 9.40 20.40 -6.20
C MET A 1 9.33 20.48 -4.69
N THR A 2 8.80 19.46 -4.02
CA THR A 2 8.63 19.45 -2.55
C THR A 2 9.80 18.71 -1.91
N ASN A 3 10.61 19.45 -1.17
CA ASN A 3 11.77 18.94 -0.45
C ASN A 3 11.36 18.76 1.02
N LEU A 4 11.21 17.51 1.47
CA LEU A 4 10.83 17.18 2.84
C LEU A 4 12.10 16.97 3.67
N ASN A 5 12.68 18.05 4.19
CA ASN A 5 13.80 17.94 5.12
C ASN A 5 13.28 17.89 6.57
N LEU A 6 13.23 16.67 7.13
CA LEU A 6 12.81 16.36 8.49
C LEU A 6 14.04 16.29 9.41
N ASN A 7 14.54 17.43 9.88
CA ASN A 7 15.53 17.49 10.95
C ASN A 7 14.96 18.25 12.15
N SER A 8 14.45 17.50 13.13
CA SER A 8 14.31 17.97 14.50
C SER A 8 14.73 16.84 15.43
N GLY A 9 15.80 17.07 16.19
CA GLY A 9 16.51 16.08 16.97
C GLY A 9 15.88 15.84 18.34
N PHE A 10 15.79 14.56 18.70
CA PHE A 10 15.82 14.08 20.09
C PHE A 10 16.57 12.74 20.09
N ILE A 11 17.65 12.64 20.89
CA ILE A 11 18.43 11.42 21.10
C ILE A 11 18.07 10.84 22.46
N SER A 12 17.52 9.63 22.47
CA SER A 12 17.68 8.67 23.57
C SER A 12 17.28 7.26 23.11
N GLY A 13 18.25 6.32 23.18
CA GLY A 13 18.02 4.88 23.25
C GLY A 13 17.73 4.13 21.93
N VAL A 14 18.73 3.37 21.44
CA VAL A 14 18.65 2.30 20.41
C VAL A 14 17.73 2.63 19.24
N THR A 15 18.28 3.20 18.18
CA THR A 15 17.60 3.34 16.90
C THR A 15 17.42 1.97 16.24
N THR A 16 16.39 1.22 16.62
CA THR A 16 15.63 0.53 15.58
C THR A 16 15.11 1.65 14.69
N LYS A 17 15.73 1.78 13.52
CA LYS A 17 15.43 2.80 12.51
C LYS A 17 13.91 2.83 12.36
N GLY A 18 13.28 3.84 12.99
CA GLY A 18 11.84 3.89 13.18
C GLY A 18 11.17 4.09 11.84
N ASN A 19 10.86 2.98 11.16
CA ASN A 19 9.90 3.00 10.07
C ASN A 19 8.60 3.49 10.70
N LYS A 20 8.25 4.74 10.41
CA LYS A 20 7.02 5.39 10.88
C LYS A 20 5.86 4.42 10.64
N ILE A 21 5.16 4.07 11.71
CA ILE A 21 3.99 3.18 11.71
C ILE A 21 3.00 3.57 10.58
N ALA A 22 2.89 4.87 10.29
CA ALA A 22 2.09 5.42 9.21
C ALA A 22 2.52 4.96 7.80
N ILE A 23 3.82 4.89 7.47
CA ILE A 23 4.28 4.46 6.13
C ILE A 23 3.98 2.96 5.93
N LEU A 24 4.16 2.15 6.97
CA LEU A 24 3.92 0.72 6.90
C LEU A 24 2.44 0.39 6.73
N ALA A 25 1.51 1.14 7.33
CA ALA A 25 0.08 0.90 7.18
C ALA A 25 -0.40 1.03 5.72
N PHE A 26 0.04 2.06 5.01
CA PHE A 26 -0.29 2.24 3.59
C PHE A 26 0.35 1.16 2.71
N GLU A 27 1.60 0.77 2.99
CA GLU A 27 2.24 -0.35 2.29
C GLU A 27 1.48 -1.67 2.51
N VAL A 28 1.07 -1.96 3.76
CA VAL A 28 0.30 -3.15 4.10
C VAL A 28 -1.07 -3.13 3.40
N ALA A 29 -1.76 -1.99 3.39
CA ALA A 29 -3.03 -1.85 2.68
C ALA A 29 -2.89 -2.13 1.18
N ASN A 30 -1.84 -1.61 0.54
CA ASN A 30 -1.56 -1.91 -0.87
C ASN A 30 -1.30 -3.40 -1.10
N THR A 31 -0.56 -4.06 -0.20
CA THR A 31 -0.32 -5.51 -0.30
C THR A 31 -1.60 -6.33 -0.06
N ILE A 32 -2.48 -5.91 0.85
CA ILE A 32 -3.80 -6.55 1.03
C ILE A 32 -4.61 -6.47 -0.29
N VAL A 33 -4.66 -5.30 -0.93
CA VAL A 33 -5.33 -5.13 -2.22
C VAL A 33 -4.74 -6.06 -3.29
N LYS A 34 -3.40 -6.19 -3.35
CA LYS A 34 -2.75 -7.17 -4.24
C LYS A 34 -3.20 -8.60 -3.94
N GLY A 35 -3.25 -8.98 -2.66
CA GLY A 35 -3.72 -10.29 -2.22
C GLY A 35 -5.17 -10.56 -2.61
N ALA A 36 -6.06 -9.57 -2.42
CA ALA A 36 -7.47 -9.65 -2.80
C ALA A 36 -7.62 -9.83 -4.31
N ASN A 37 -6.88 -9.07 -5.11
CA ASN A 37 -6.90 -9.18 -6.57
C ASN A 37 -6.38 -10.54 -7.05
N LEU A 38 -5.30 -11.06 -6.44
CA LEU A 38 -4.79 -12.39 -6.73
C LEU A 38 -5.85 -13.47 -6.43
N MET A 39 -6.46 -13.41 -5.24
CA MET A 39 -7.53 -14.34 -4.85
C MET A 39 -8.73 -14.26 -5.81
N GLN A 40 -9.16 -13.05 -6.17
CA GLN A 40 -10.24 -12.83 -7.12
C GLN A 40 -9.89 -13.39 -8.51
N SER A 41 -8.65 -13.23 -8.97
CA SER A 41 -8.20 -13.78 -10.26
C SER A 41 -8.25 -15.31 -10.34
N LEU A 42 -8.24 -15.98 -9.19
CA LEU A 42 -8.37 -17.43 -9.04
C LEU A 42 -9.81 -17.88 -8.73
N SER A 43 -10.78 -16.96 -8.73
CA SER A 43 -12.19 -17.29 -8.56
C SER A 43 -12.70 -18.20 -9.69
N ASN A 44 -13.74 -18.98 -9.41
CA ASN A 44 -14.34 -19.88 -10.39
C ASN A 44 -14.79 -19.11 -11.66
N GLU A 45 -15.31 -17.89 -11.49
CA GLU A 45 -15.72 -17.04 -12.60
C GLU A 45 -14.54 -16.66 -13.49
N ASN A 46 -13.46 -16.14 -12.89
CA ASN A 46 -12.29 -15.70 -13.65
C ASN A 46 -11.53 -16.87 -14.30
N ILE A 47 -11.44 -18.02 -13.61
CA ILE A 47 -10.85 -19.22 -14.19
C ILE A 47 -11.70 -19.75 -15.35
N ARG A 48 -13.03 -19.71 -15.24
CA ARG A 48 -13.93 -20.08 -16.34
C ARG A 48 -13.77 -19.12 -17.51
N HIS A 49 -13.79 -17.82 -17.27
CA HIS A 49 -13.58 -16.81 -18.31
C HIS A 49 -12.22 -16.97 -19.00
N LEU A 50 -11.15 -17.23 -18.25
CA LEU A 50 -9.83 -17.53 -18.81
C LEU A 50 -9.90 -18.74 -19.76
N LYS A 51 -10.49 -19.85 -19.31
CA LYS A 51 -10.54 -21.10 -20.07
C LYS A 51 -11.45 -21.07 -21.28
N GLU A 52 -12.59 -20.40 -21.17
CA GLU A 52 -13.66 -20.46 -22.18
C GLU A 52 -13.64 -19.28 -23.15
N VAL A 53 -13.06 -18.14 -22.74
CA VAL A 53 -13.07 -16.91 -23.54
C VAL A 53 -11.67 -16.48 -23.94
N VAL A 54 -10.76 -16.35 -22.98
CA VAL A 54 -9.43 -15.76 -23.24
C VAL A 54 -8.53 -16.73 -23.98
N LEU A 55 -8.32 -17.94 -23.45
CA LEU A 55 -7.42 -18.93 -24.03
C LEU A 55 -7.85 -19.42 -25.43
N PRO A 56 -9.15 -19.62 -25.72
CA PRO A 56 -9.59 -20.02 -27.06
C PRO A 56 -9.61 -18.89 -28.08
N SER A 57 -9.35 -17.64 -27.67
CA SER A 57 -9.37 -16.50 -28.59
C SER A 57 -8.36 -16.65 -29.72
N GLU A 58 -8.72 -16.18 -30.92
CA GLU A 58 -7.86 -16.29 -32.11
C GLU A 58 -6.47 -15.67 -31.88
N GLY A 59 -6.41 -14.56 -31.15
CA GLY A 59 -5.15 -13.90 -30.81
C GLY A 59 -4.21 -14.80 -29.99
N VAL A 60 -4.73 -15.45 -28.95
CA VAL A 60 -3.93 -16.37 -28.13
C VAL A 60 -3.55 -17.62 -28.92
N GLN A 61 -4.51 -18.19 -29.67
CA GLN A 61 -4.31 -19.42 -30.44
C GLN A 61 -3.31 -19.25 -31.59
N ASN A 62 -3.26 -18.08 -32.22
CA ASN A 62 -2.36 -17.82 -33.34
C ASN A 62 -1.00 -17.22 -32.92
N LEU A 63 -0.92 -16.48 -31.82
CA LEU A 63 0.32 -15.80 -31.40
C LEU A 63 1.08 -16.54 -30.29
N ILE A 64 0.42 -17.36 -29.48
CA ILE A 64 1.04 -18.03 -28.33
C ILE A 64 1.13 -19.53 -28.57
N SER A 65 0.00 -20.24 -28.54
CA SER A 65 -0.05 -21.69 -28.78
C SER A 65 -1.48 -22.15 -29.05
N ARG A 66 -1.61 -23.26 -29.78
CA ARG A 66 -2.88 -24.00 -29.95
C ARG A 66 -3.05 -25.14 -28.94
N ASP A 67 -1.98 -25.49 -28.22
CA ASP A 67 -2.05 -26.49 -27.16
C ASP A 67 -2.63 -25.85 -25.90
N MET A 68 -3.86 -26.21 -25.55
CA MET A 68 -4.53 -25.73 -24.35
C MET A 68 -3.80 -26.12 -23.06
N ASP A 69 -3.10 -27.26 -23.03
CA ASP A 69 -2.33 -27.66 -21.86
C ASP A 69 -1.09 -26.77 -21.70
N GLU A 70 -0.46 -26.38 -22.81
CA GLU A 70 0.64 -25.41 -22.80
C GLU A 70 0.17 -24.04 -22.31
N LEU A 71 -0.95 -23.54 -22.84
CA LEU A 71 -1.53 -22.27 -22.42
C LEU A 71 -1.87 -22.25 -20.92
N LEU A 72 -2.45 -23.34 -20.41
CA LEU A 72 -2.74 -23.49 -18.99
C LEU A 72 -1.46 -23.56 -18.14
N ARG A 73 -0.41 -24.23 -18.61
CA ARG A 73 0.89 -24.26 -17.93
C ARG A 73 1.51 -22.85 -17.85
N ILE A 74 1.41 -22.06 -18.92
CA ILE A 74 1.89 -20.66 -18.96
C ILE A 74 1.10 -19.82 -17.95
N ALA A 75 -0.24 -19.83 -18.03
CA ALA A 75 -1.08 -19.04 -17.13
C ALA A 75 -0.86 -19.42 -15.65
N ALA A 76 -0.69 -20.72 -15.37
CA ALA A 76 -0.38 -21.18 -14.02
C ALA A 76 1.02 -20.76 -13.56
N ALA A 77 2.02 -20.70 -14.45
CA ALA A 77 3.36 -20.20 -14.14
C ALA A 77 3.33 -18.71 -13.81
N ASP A 78 2.62 -17.91 -14.60
CA ASP A 78 2.45 -16.47 -14.36
C ASP A 78 1.77 -16.20 -13.01
N LYS A 79 0.70 -16.96 -12.69
CA LYS A 79 0.02 -16.84 -11.39
C LYS A 79 0.90 -17.25 -10.21
N ARG A 80 1.76 -18.26 -10.38
CA ARG A 80 2.74 -18.65 -9.34
C ARG A 80 3.78 -17.57 -9.10
N GLU A 81 4.25 -16.89 -10.16
CA GLU A 81 5.19 -15.78 -10.01
C GLU A 81 4.53 -14.58 -9.30
N GLU A 82 3.27 -14.26 -9.63
CA GLU A 82 2.49 -13.25 -8.93
C GLU A 82 2.34 -13.58 -7.43
N LEU A 83 2.03 -14.84 -7.10
CA LEU A 83 1.96 -15.32 -5.72
C LEU A 83 3.31 -15.24 -5.00
N LYS A 84 4.42 -15.50 -5.70
CA LYS A 84 5.78 -15.40 -5.15
C LYS A 84 6.14 -13.96 -4.81
N VAL A 85 5.79 -13.01 -5.67
CA VAL A 85 5.98 -11.58 -5.38
C VAL A 85 5.14 -11.16 -4.17
N PHE A 86 3.86 -11.55 -4.12
CA PHE A 86 2.96 -11.25 -2.99
C PHE A 86 3.49 -11.84 -1.67
N SER A 87 3.85 -13.12 -1.66
CA SER A 87 4.39 -13.78 -0.45
C SER A 87 5.70 -13.15 0.01
N GLY A 88 6.57 -12.70 -0.90
CA GLY A 88 7.76 -11.92 -0.56
C GLY A 88 7.45 -10.62 0.21
N GLU A 89 6.38 -9.91 -0.16
CA GLU A 89 5.93 -8.73 0.59
C GLU A 89 5.43 -9.11 1.99
N VAL A 90 4.66 -10.20 2.11
CA VAL A 90 4.17 -10.71 3.40
C VAL A 90 5.33 -11.12 4.32
N VAL A 91 6.32 -11.85 3.80
CA VAL A 91 7.54 -12.22 4.54
C VAL A 91 8.27 -10.98 5.04
N ARG A 92 8.41 -9.96 4.19
CA ARG A 92 9.05 -8.69 4.55
C ARG A 92 8.32 -8.00 5.70
N PHE A 93 6.99 -8.01 5.72
CA PHE A 93 6.21 -7.46 6.84
C PHE A 93 6.36 -8.31 8.10
N GLY A 94 6.27 -9.64 7.97
CA GLY A 94 6.44 -10.58 9.07
C GLY A 94 7.77 -10.39 9.79
N ASN A 95 8.89 -10.30 9.05
CA ASN A 95 10.22 -10.05 9.61
C ASN A 95 10.39 -8.67 10.28
N ARG A 96 9.43 -7.75 10.10
CA ARG A 96 9.37 -6.45 10.77
C ARG A 96 8.40 -6.43 11.95
N CYS A 97 7.61 -7.49 12.17
CA CYS A 97 6.73 -7.61 13.32
C CYS A 97 7.54 -7.64 14.61
N LYS A 98 6.97 -7.08 15.69
CA LYS A 98 7.60 -7.14 17.03
C LYS A 98 7.63 -8.56 17.57
N ASP A 99 6.63 -9.34 17.22
CA ASP A 99 6.48 -10.72 17.66
C ASP A 99 7.26 -11.65 16.71
N PRO A 100 8.28 -12.38 17.21
CA PRO A 100 9.10 -13.29 16.41
C PRO A 100 8.33 -14.44 15.77
N GLN A 101 7.12 -14.78 16.24
CA GLN A 101 6.34 -15.86 15.65
C GLN A 101 5.99 -15.60 14.17
N TRP A 102 5.96 -14.33 13.76
CA TRP A 102 5.68 -13.93 12.37
C TRP A 102 6.94 -13.80 11.51
N HIS A 103 8.11 -14.15 12.04
CA HIS A 103 9.38 -14.07 11.30
C HIS A 103 9.62 -15.36 10.51
N ASN A 104 10.46 -15.26 9.47
CA ASN A 104 10.91 -16.37 8.64
C ASN A 104 9.76 -17.14 7.95
N LEU A 105 8.71 -16.43 7.55
CA LEU A 105 7.55 -16.99 6.84
C LEU A 105 7.92 -17.59 5.47
N ASP A 106 9.06 -17.21 4.89
CA ASP A 106 9.63 -17.78 3.66
C ASP A 106 9.73 -19.30 3.76
N ARG A 107 10.18 -19.83 4.90
CA ARG A 107 10.27 -21.27 5.16
C ARG A 107 8.93 -21.99 5.12
N TYR A 108 7.85 -21.29 5.47
CA TYR A 108 6.50 -21.85 5.41
C TYR A 108 5.98 -21.86 3.97
N PHE A 109 6.20 -20.77 3.22
CA PHE A 109 5.80 -20.68 1.81
C PHE A 109 6.56 -21.67 0.92
N GLU A 110 7.84 -21.93 1.18
CA GLU A 110 8.61 -22.95 0.44
C GLU A 110 8.02 -24.36 0.61
N LYS A 111 7.54 -24.70 1.82
CA LYS A 111 6.92 -26.01 2.09
C LYS A 111 5.57 -26.20 1.43
N LEU A 112 4.76 -25.14 1.36
CA LEU A 112 3.44 -25.16 0.72
C LEU A 112 3.49 -25.48 -0.79
N GLY A 113 4.64 -25.28 -1.44
CA GLY A 113 4.84 -25.71 -2.83
C GLY A 113 4.93 -27.23 -3.02
N SER A 114 5.13 -27.99 -1.94
CA SER A 114 5.34 -29.45 -1.95
C SER A 114 4.21 -30.27 -1.30
N GLU A 115 3.39 -29.66 -0.45
CA GLU A 115 2.33 -30.33 0.30
C GLU A 115 0.94 -29.95 -0.24
N LEU A 116 0.23 -30.93 -0.80
CA LEU A 116 -1.16 -30.78 -1.22
C LEU A 116 -2.08 -31.02 -0.02
N THR A 117 -2.51 -29.95 0.65
CA THR A 117 -3.70 -29.98 1.53
C THR A 117 -4.86 -29.28 0.85
N PRO A 118 -5.69 -30.01 0.09
CA PRO A 118 -6.91 -29.45 -0.49
C PRO A 118 -8.02 -29.52 0.56
N GLU A 119 -8.12 -28.50 1.40
CA GLU A 119 -9.23 -28.40 2.35
C GLU A 119 -10.12 -27.21 1.99
N LYS A 120 -11.32 -27.50 1.47
CA LYS A 120 -12.29 -26.48 1.02
C LYS A 120 -12.60 -25.45 2.12
N GLN A 121 -12.55 -25.87 3.38
CA GLN A 121 -12.76 -24.99 4.54
C GLN A 121 -11.69 -23.88 4.62
N LEU A 122 -10.43 -24.18 4.30
CA LEU A 122 -9.35 -23.19 4.30
C LEU A 122 -9.57 -22.10 3.25
N LYS A 123 -10.21 -22.43 2.12
CA LYS A 123 -10.53 -21.44 1.09
C LYS A 123 -11.60 -20.47 1.59
N ASP A 124 -12.70 -20.99 2.14
CA ASP A 124 -13.81 -20.18 2.61
C ASP A 124 -13.37 -19.28 3.79
N GLU A 125 -12.52 -19.82 4.67
CA GLU A 125 -11.89 -19.05 5.76
C GLU A 125 -10.96 -17.96 5.24
N ALA A 126 -10.09 -18.27 4.28
CA ALA A 126 -9.21 -17.28 3.66
C ALA A 126 -9.99 -16.14 2.98
N GLU A 127 -11.12 -16.46 2.34
CA GLU A 127 -12.00 -15.48 1.72
C GLU A 127 -12.65 -14.56 2.77
N ALA A 128 -13.13 -15.12 3.88
CA ALA A 128 -13.68 -14.34 4.99
C ALA A 128 -12.62 -13.42 5.64
N ILE A 129 -11.42 -13.93 5.88
CA ILE A 129 -10.29 -13.13 6.40
C ILE A 129 -9.95 -12.01 5.43
N MET A 130 -9.92 -12.29 4.12
CA MET A 130 -9.63 -11.26 3.12
C MET A 130 -10.70 -10.16 3.10
N GLN A 131 -11.98 -10.49 3.25
CA GLN A 131 -13.03 -9.48 3.38
C GLN A 131 -12.82 -8.58 4.59
N GLN A 132 -12.44 -9.16 5.74
CA GLN A 132 -12.07 -8.39 6.91
C GLN A 132 -10.85 -7.49 6.65
N LEU A 133 -9.80 -8.01 6.00
CA LEU A 133 -8.61 -7.24 5.65
C LEU A 133 -8.95 -6.06 4.73
N MET A 134 -9.87 -6.24 3.79
CA MET A 134 -10.36 -5.17 2.92
C MET A 134 -11.10 -4.06 3.68
N SER A 135 -11.74 -4.35 4.82
CA SER A 135 -12.28 -3.31 5.69
C SER A 135 -11.18 -2.42 6.29
N TYR A 136 -10.02 -3.00 6.65
CA TYR A 136 -8.87 -2.22 7.11
C TYR A 136 -8.23 -1.40 6.00
N VAL A 137 -8.24 -1.90 4.75
CA VAL A 137 -7.84 -1.11 3.57
C VAL A 137 -8.71 0.13 3.45
N GLN A 138 -10.03 0.00 3.61
CA GLN A 138 -10.97 1.13 3.56
C GLN A 138 -10.65 2.16 4.65
N TYR A 139 -10.46 1.74 5.90
CA TYR A 139 -10.05 2.66 6.98
C TYR A 139 -8.69 3.32 6.71
N THR A 140 -7.77 2.61 6.07
CA THR A 140 -6.46 3.16 5.71
C THR A 140 -6.58 4.19 4.58
N ALA A 141 -7.51 4.02 3.63
CA ALA A 141 -7.81 5.02 2.61
C ALA A 141 -8.44 6.28 3.23
N GLU A 142 -9.35 6.12 4.19
CA GLU A 142 -9.91 7.25 4.95
C GLU A 142 -8.81 8.00 5.70
N LEU A 143 -7.93 7.28 6.40
CA LEU A 143 -6.77 7.88 7.08
C LEU A 143 -5.88 8.67 6.09
N TYR A 144 -5.67 8.16 4.88
CA TYR A 144 -4.92 8.87 3.85
C TYR A 144 -5.56 10.23 3.51
N HIS A 145 -6.88 10.24 3.31
CA HIS A 145 -7.62 11.47 3.01
C HIS A 145 -7.61 12.47 4.16
N GLU A 146 -7.77 12.01 5.40
CA GLU A 146 -7.71 12.86 6.58
C GLU A 146 -6.31 13.45 6.81
N LEU A 147 -5.24 12.68 6.58
CA LEU A 147 -3.87 13.18 6.66
C LEU A 147 -3.60 14.28 5.63
N HIS A 148 -4.14 14.13 4.42
CA HIS A 148 -4.08 15.17 3.39
C HIS A 148 -4.92 16.41 3.75
N ALA A 149 -6.06 16.22 4.41
CA ALA A 149 -6.86 17.35 4.90
C ALA A 149 -6.10 18.13 5.98
N LEU A 150 -5.48 17.43 6.93
CA LEU A 150 -4.66 18.03 7.99
C LEU A 150 -3.49 18.85 7.41
N ASP A 151 -2.73 18.30 6.46
CA ASP A 151 -1.62 19.02 5.83
C ASP A 151 -2.08 20.33 5.17
N ARG A 152 -3.25 20.34 4.51
CA ARG A 152 -3.84 21.57 3.96
C ARG A 152 -4.17 22.57 5.07
N PHE A 153 -4.81 22.15 6.15
CA PHE A 153 -5.14 23.03 7.27
C PHE A 153 -3.89 23.61 7.93
N GLU A 154 -2.82 22.83 8.09
CA GLU A 154 -1.55 23.29 8.65
C GLU A 154 -0.84 24.30 7.73
N GLN A 155 -0.92 24.13 6.41
CA GLN A 155 -0.40 25.10 5.45
C GLN A 155 -1.18 26.42 5.48
N ASP A 156 -2.51 26.34 5.53
CA ASP A 156 -3.36 27.53 5.62
C ASP A 156 -3.19 28.27 6.95
N TYR A 157 -3.04 27.54 8.06
CA TYR A 157 -2.74 28.12 9.37
C TYR A 157 -1.39 28.86 9.37
N ARG A 158 -0.33 28.24 8.83
CA ARG A 158 0.99 28.89 8.69
C ARG A 158 0.94 30.14 7.83
N ARG A 159 0.14 30.14 6.75
CA ARG A 159 -0.06 31.31 5.89
C ARG A 159 -0.70 32.46 6.64
N LYS A 160 -1.75 32.20 7.43
CA LYS A 160 -2.42 33.22 8.24
C LYS A 160 -1.48 33.85 9.28
N LEU A 161 -0.68 33.05 9.96
CA LEU A 161 0.33 33.58 10.90
C LEU A 161 1.30 34.54 10.19
N GLN A 162 1.75 34.20 8.99
CA GLN A 162 2.64 35.06 8.21
C GLN A 162 1.95 36.35 7.74
N GLU A 163 0.67 36.29 7.38
CA GLU A 163 -0.13 37.48 7.02
C GLU A 163 -0.33 38.43 8.21
N GLU A 164 -0.54 37.91 9.42
CA GLU A 164 -0.66 38.70 10.65
C GLU A 164 0.67 39.38 11.03
N ASP A 165 1.80 38.68 10.93
CA ASP A 165 3.14 39.23 11.16
C ASP A 165 3.50 40.33 10.14
N ASN A 166 3.14 40.15 8.86
CA ASN A 166 3.39 41.16 7.82
C ASN A 166 2.48 42.39 7.99
N SER A 167 1.24 42.20 8.43
CA SER A 167 0.29 43.29 8.66
C SER A 167 0.70 44.18 9.85
N THR A 168 1.29 43.60 10.90
CA THR A 168 1.83 44.34 12.04
C THR A 168 3.12 45.10 11.72
N ALA A 169 3.95 44.61 10.78
CA ALA A 169 5.12 45.33 10.29
C ALA A 169 4.75 46.57 9.44
N VAL A 170 3.70 46.49 8.62
CA VAL A 170 3.20 47.62 7.81
C VAL A 170 2.63 48.75 8.68
N GLN A 171 1.96 48.43 9.79
CA GLN A 171 1.42 49.45 10.70
C GLN A 171 2.51 50.21 11.49
N ARG A 172 3.69 49.63 11.72
CA ARG A 172 4.83 50.35 12.35
C ARG A 172 5.60 51.26 11.37
N GLY A 173 5.37 51.12 10.06
CA GLY A 173 6.07 51.88 9.01
C GLY A 173 5.43 53.22 8.63
N THR A 174 4.27 53.57 9.17
CA THR A 174 3.54 54.80 8.81
C THR A 174 3.39 55.76 10.00
N HIS A 175 4.50 56.37 10.39
CA HIS A 175 4.47 57.73 10.94
C HIS A 175 5.29 58.64 10.01
N PRO A 176 4.66 59.37 9.07
CA PRO A 176 5.33 60.49 8.46
C PRO A 176 5.46 61.56 9.54
N LEU A 177 6.69 61.82 10.00
CA LEU A 177 7.03 63.07 10.65
C LEU A 177 6.63 64.19 9.69
N CYS A 178 5.55 64.90 10.01
CA CYS A 178 5.15 66.10 9.30
C CYS A 178 6.00 67.25 9.86
N PRO A 179 6.89 67.90 9.08
CA PRO A 179 7.58 69.08 9.52
C PRO A 179 6.78 70.30 9.06
N ILE A 180 6.14 71.03 9.96
CA ILE A 180 5.68 72.39 9.66
C ILE A 180 6.08 73.33 10.79
N PHE A 181 7.01 74.23 10.42
CA PHE A 181 7.35 75.50 11.04
C PHE A 181 6.10 76.35 11.36
N VAL A 182 6.02 76.95 12.55
CA VAL A 182 6.26 78.38 12.87
C VAL A 182 6.42 78.50 14.37
#